data_AF-A0A4R5QBN8-F1
#
_entry.id   AF-A0A4R5QBN8-F1
#
_cell.length_a   1.000
_cell.length_b   1.000
_cell.length_c   1.000
_cell.angle_alpha   90.00
_cell.angle_beta   90.00
_cell.angle_gamma   90.00
#
_symmetry.space_group_name_H-M   'P 1'
#
loop_
_entity.id
_entity.type
_entity.pdbx_description
1 polymer ?
#
loop_
_entity_poly.entity_id
_entity_poly.type
_entity_poly.pdbx_seq_one_letter_code
_entity_poly.pdbx_strand_id
1 'polypeptide(L)' 'MSGLRRAVPRVHSRYDRTLGDLPWQGRPVSLRIRVRRFLCLSPACFRRAVAKRLTGVTTVASRRTERLGEVQR' A
#
# COMPACT_ATOMS: atom_id res chain seq x y z
N MET A 1 -28.62 22.95 -5.58
CA MET A 1 -27.80 21.95 -6.32
C MET A 1 -26.33 22.37 -6.28
N SER A 2 -25.60 22.11 -5.19
CA SER A 2 -24.15 22.35 -5.16
C SER A 2 -23.43 21.02 -5.35
N GLY A 3 -22.77 20.88 -6.50
CA GLY A 3 -21.98 19.69 -6.82
C GLY A 3 -20.78 19.61 -5.88
N LEU A 4 -20.82 18.67 -4.95
CA LEU A 4 -19.70 18.34 -4.08
C LEU A 4 -18.56 17.83 -4.97
N ARG A 5 -17.61 18.70 -5.36
CA ARG A 5 -16.39 18.27 -6.05
C ARG A 5 -15.66 17.33 -5.11
N ARG A 6 -15.68 16.03 -5.42
CA ARG A 6 -14.93 15.01 -4.69
C ARG A 6 -13.45 15.39 -4.78
N ALA A 7 -12.88 15.88 -3.69
CA ALA A 7 -11.45 16.18 -3.62
C ALA A 7 -10.67 14.88 -3.86
N VAL A 8 -10.13 14.72 -5.06
CA VAL A 8 -9.31 13.56 -5.41
C VAL A 8 -7.94 13.73 -4.75
N PRO A 9 -7.50 12.77 -3.91
CA PRO A 9 -6.21 12.86 -3.26
C PRO A 9 -5.10 12.88 -4.31
N ARG A 10 -4.29 13.96 -4.31
CA ARG A 10 -3.15 14.10 -5.23
C ARG A 10 -1.99 13.21 -4.76
N VAL A 11 -1.37 12.52 -5.71
CA VAL A 11 -0.18 11.70 -5.45
C VAL A 11 0.99 12.63 -5.16
N HIS A 12 1.60 12.47 -3.98
CA HIS A 12 2.80 13.18 -3.57
C HIS A 12 4.06 12.54 -4.15
N SER A 13 4.18 11.24 -3.92
CA SER A 13 5.36 10.46 -4.24
C SER A 13 4.98 8.99 -4.41
N ARG A 14 5.90 8.23 -4.99
CA ARG A 14 5.77 6.79 -5.16
C ARG A 14 7.01 6.13 -4.57
N TYR A 15 6.84 4.94 -4.01
CA TYR A 15 7.95 4.14 -3.53
C TYR A 15 7.70 2.67 -3.85
N ASP A 16 8.77 1.94 -4.11
CA ASP A 16 8.68 0.52 -4.41
C ASP A 16 8.89 -0.30 -3.12
N ARG A 17 8.11 -1.37 -2.97
CA ARG A 17 8.28 -2.38 -1.91
C ARG A 17 8.51 -3.74 -2.53
N THR A 18 9.38 -4.52 -1.90
CA THR A 18 9.57 -5.93 -2.21
C THR A 18 8.96 -6.75 -1.09
N LEU A 19 8.04 -7.65 -1.44
CA LEU A 19 7.37 -8.56 -0.50
C LEU A 19 7.73 -10.00 -0.85
N GLY A 20 8.04 -10.81 0.15
CA GLY A 20 8.08 -12.26 -0.01
C GLY A 20 6.69 -12.80 -0.31
N ASP A 21 6.62 -13.78 -1.20
CA ASP A 21 5.36 -14.34 -1.67
C ASP A 21 5.40 -15.88 -1.72
N LEU A 22 4.25 -16.50 -2.02
CA LEU A 22 4.16 -17.96 -2.17
C LEU A 22 5.15 -18.47 -3.22
N PRO A 23 5.80 -19.62 -2.97
CA PRO A 23 6.75 -20.18 -3.91
C PRO A 23 6.06 -20.60 -5.21
N TRP A 24 6.76 -20.44 -6.32
CA TRP A 24 6.36 -20.95 -7.63
C TRP A 24 7.23 -22.14 -7.98
N GLN A 25 6.63 -23.33 -8.17
CA GLN A 25 7.37 -24.57 -8.47
C GLN A 25 8.50 -24.83 -7.45
N GLY A 26 8.21 -24.61 -6.16
CA GLY A 26 9.18 -24.79 -5.07
C GLY A 26 10.25 -23.69 -4.96
N ARG A 27 10.23 -22.66 -5.81
CA ARG A 27 11.20 -21.56 -5.76
C ARG A 27 10.63 -20.35 -5.03
N PRO A 28 11.40 -19.69 -4.13
CA PRO A 28 10.95 -18.49 -3.45
C PRO A 28 10.70 -17.37 -4.46
N VAL A 29 9.58 -16.66 -4.31
CA VAL A 29 9.21 -15.54 -5.17
C VAL A 29 9.11 -14.26 -4.35
N SER A 30 9.47 -13.14 -4.97
CA SER A 30 9.27 -11.80 -4.41
C SER A 30 8.42 -10.95 -5.34
N LEU A 31 7.40 -10.30 -4.79
CA LEU A 31 6.55 -9.35 -5.49
C LEU A 31 7.08 -7.93 -5.30
N ARG A 32 7.40 -7.23 -6.39
CA ARG A 32 7.75 -5.80 -6.38
C ARG A 32 6.52 -4.97 -6.70
N ILE A 33 6.10 -4.15 -5.75
CA ILE A 33 4.90 -3.30 -5.88
C ILE A 33 5.25 -1.83 -5.76
N ARG A 34 4.62 -1.01 -6.59
CA ARG A 34 4.76 0.46 -6.54
C ARG A 34 3.61 1.08 -5.75
N VAL A 35 3.92 1.65 -4.61
CA VAL A 35 2.95 2.23 -3.68
C VAL A 35 2.91 3.74 -3.83
N ARG A 36 1.70 4.31 -3.86
CA ARG A 36 1.48 5.76 -3.93
C ARG A 36 1.35 6.34 -2.52
N ARG A 37 2.01 7.46 -2.27
CA ARG A 37 1.79 8.32 -1.09
C ARG A 37 0.98 9.52 -1.52
N PHE A 38 -0.02 9.88 -0.72
CA PHE A 38 -0.89 11.03 -0.92
C PHE A 38 -0.61 12.08 0.15
N LEU A 39 -0.76 13.36 -0.18
CA LEU A 39 -0.74 14.42 0.82
C LEU A 39 -2.11 14.57 1.47
N CYS A 40 -2.13 14.74 2.79
CA CYS A 40 -3.30 15.26 3.49
C CYS A 40 -3.30 16.79 3.35
N LEU A 41 -4.31 17.35 2.70
CA LEU A 41 -4.39 18.81 2.44
C LEU A 41 -5.09 19.57 3.57
N SER A 42 -5.60 18.88 4.61
CA SER A 42 -6.20 19.54 5.76
C SER A 42 -5.10 20.13 6.66
N PRO A 43 -5.15 21.43 7.01
CA PRO A 43 -4.18 22.06 7.92
C PRO A 43 -4.13 21.41 9.31
N ALA A 44 -5.24 20.81 9.76
CA ALA A 44 -5.33 20.11 11.04
C ALA A 44 -4.72 18.69 11.01
N CYS A 45 -4.22 18.24 9.86
CA CYS A 45 -3.76 16.87 9.67
C CYS A 45 -2.29 16.72 10.12
N PHE A 46 -2.08 16.10 11.29
CA PHE A 46 -0.73 15.83 11.82
C PHE A 46 0.13 14.95 10.90
N ARG A 47 -0.49 14.07 10.10
CA ARG A 47 0.22 13.24 9.11
C ARG A 47 0.15 13.87 7.72
N ARG A 48 1.24 14.50 7.31
CA ARG A 48 1.37 15.15 5.99
C ARG A 48 1.29 14.20 4.80
N ALA A 49 1.78 12.95 4.93
CA ALA A 49 1.78 11.97 3.85
C ALA A 49 1.24 10.60 4.29
N VAL A 50 0.20 10.13 3.61
CA VAL A 50 -0.44 8.82 3.86
C VAL A 50 -0.19 7.91 2.67
N ALA A 51 0.37 6.72 2.90
CA ALA A 51 0.50 5.71 1.86
C ALA A 51 -0.84 5.01 1.59
N LYS A 52 -1.10 4.63 0.34
CA LYS A 52 -2.23 3.75 0.00
C LYS A 52 -2.11 2.46 0.82
N ARG A 53 -3.16 2.10 1.56
CA ARG A 53 -3.25 0.77 2.18
C ARG A 53 -3.42 -0.27 1.08
N LEU A 54 -2.67 -1.37 1.20
CA LEU A 54 -2.66 -2.48 0.26
C LEU A 54 -3.38 -3.68 0.86
N THR A 55 -4.59 -3.44 1.38
CA THR A 55 -5.45 -4.48 1.94
C THR A 55 -5.69 -5.58 0.92
N GLY A 56 -5.60 -6.85 1.33
CA GLY A 56 -5.67 -8.01 0.45
C GLY A 56 -4.32 -8.38 -0.18
N VAL A 57 -3.27 -7.59 0.06
CA VAL A 57 -1.92 -7.83 -0.48
C VAL A 57 -0.91 -7.92 0.65
N THR A 58 -0.87 -6.95 1.56
CA THR A 58 0.07 -6.94 2.69
C THR A 58 -0.45 -6.07 3.84
N THR A 59 -0.17 -6.49 5.06
CA THR A 59 -0.44 -5.69 6.26
C THR A 59 0.60 -4.58 6.44
N VAL A 60 0.27 -3.60 7.28
CA VAL A 60 1.18 -2.47 7.55
C VAL A 60 2.50 -3.00 8.10
N ALA A 61 3.60 -2.47 7.56
CA ALA A 61 4.98 -2.85 7.89
C ALA A 61 5.40 -4.31 7.59
N SER A 62 4.50 -5.16 7.09
CA SER A 62 4.87 -6.53 6.68
C SER A 62 5.81 -6.54 5.47
N ARG A 63 6.72 -7.53 5.47
CA ARG A 63 7.60 -7.88 4.35
C ARG A 63 7.10 -9.10 3.57
N ARG A 64 5.90 -9.58 3.87
CA ARG A 64 5.25 -10.75 3.23
C ARG A 64 3.89 -10.36 2.67
N THR A 65 3.46 -11.08 1.65
CA THR A 65 2.07 -11.02 1.21
C THR A 65 1.15 -11.61 2.29
N GLU A 66 -0.10 -11.13 2.35
CA GLU A 66 -1.12 -11.67 3.26
C GLU A 66 -1.28 -13.18 3.05
N ARG A 67 -1.41 -13.63 1.80
CA ARG A 67 -1.49 -15.06 1.45
C ARG A 67 -0.30 -15.89 1.92
N LEU A 68 0.93 -15.35 1.88
CA LEU A 68 2.10 -16.05 2.41
C LEU A 68 2.01 -16.15 3.94
N GLY A 69 1.59 -15.07 4.60
CA GLY A 69 1.39 -15.06 6.05
C GLY A 69 0.23 -15.94 6.53
N GLU A 70 -0.74 -16.25 5.67
CA GLU A 70 -1.79 -17.23 5.95
C GLU A 70 -1.28 -18.66 5.90
N VAL A 71 -0.44 -19.00 4.91
CA VAL A 71 0.12 -20.36 4.76
C VAL A 71 1.20 -20.66 5.81
N GLN A 72 1.94 -19.65 6.27
CA GLN A 72 3.04 -19.82 7.23
C GLN A 72 2.64 -19.53 8.69
N ARG A 73 1.35 -19.59 8.99
CA ARG A 73 0.82 -19.31 10.32
C ARG A 73 0.84 -20.56 11.21
#